data_AF-A0A1H9U4B4-F1
#
_entry.id   AF-A0A1H9U4B4-F1
#
_cell.length_a   1.000
_cell.length_b   1.000
_cell.length_c   1.000
_cell.angle_alpha   90.00
_cell.angle_beta   90.00
_cell.angle_gamma   90.00
#
_symmetry.space_group_name_H-M   'P 1'
#
loop_
_entity.id
_entity.type
_entity.pdbx_description
1 polymer ?
#
loop_
_entity_poly.entity_id
_entity_poly.type
_entity_poly.pdbx_seq_one_letter_code
_entity_poly.pdbx_strand_id
1 'polypeptide(L)'
;MTSTFHNEVQLGEVHYQLSATTDSDESMVLDLLGSLGSGEVVADGRLRLPVEGGATIGKLLSRVLGAHTRLRSRPTRHANANQPWTEALDTALRTAWLTPSESDSPKLIRSLADDMERSPTAIRARLARVGCDPDVPGRELSAAAAVLLGGNSGAGQGKT
;
A
#
# COMPACT_ATOMS: atom_id res chain seq x y z
N MET A 1 15.60 -31.64 -29.74
CA MET A 1 14.66 -32.43 -28.90
C MET A 1 13.64 -31.45 -28.35
N THR A 2 12.35 -31.69 -28.52
CA THR A 2 11.34 -30.75 -28.02
C THR A 2 11.18 -30.89 -26.51
N SER A 3 11.29 -29.79 -25.77
CA SER A 3 11.07 -29.75 -24.32
C SER A 3 10.00 -28.73 -23.96
N THR A 4 9.06 -29.12 -23.11
CA THR A 4 8.01 -28.23 -22.62
C THR A 4 8.07 -28.15 -21.10
N PHE A 5 8.08 -26.94 -20.58
CA PHE A 5 7.90 -26.63 -19.16
C PHE A 5 6.56 -25.91 -18.99
N HIS A 6 5.88 -26.12 -17.88
CA HIS A 6 4.68 -25.35 -17.56
C HIS A 6 4.59 -25.05 -16.08
N ASN A 7 3.86 -24.00 -15.75
CA ASN A 7 3.53 -23.63 -14.39
C ASN A 7 2.14 -22.99 -14.37
N GLU A 8 1.48 -23.03 -13.21
CA GLU A 8 0.13 -22.54 -13.02
C GLU A 8 -0.03 -21.77 -11.72
N VAL A 9 -1.00 -20.85 -11.70
CA VAL A 9 -1.34 -20.07 -10.52
C VAL A 9 -2.81 -19.67 -10.56
N GLN A 10 -3.47 -19.69 -9.41
CA GLN A 10 -4.82 -19.16 -9.26
C GLN A 10 -4.79 -17.75 -8.68
N LEU A 11 -5.46 -16.80 -9.33
CA LEU A 11 -5.63 -15.42 -8.85
C LEU A 11 -7.11 -15.07 -8.83
N GLY A 12 -7.71 -15.08 -7.64
CA GLY A 12 -9.15 -14.96 -7.49
C GLY A 12 -9.85 -16.15 -8.15
N GLU A 13 -10.77 -15.87 -9.08
CA GLU A 13 -11.54 -16.89 -9.80
C GLU A 13 -10.86 -17.36 -11.11
N VAL A 14 -9.75 -16.75 -11.50
CA VAL A 14 -9.05 -17.06 -12.76
C VAL A 14 -7.89 -18.01 -12.49
N HIS A 15 -7.86 -19.11 -13.22
CA HIS A 15 -6.73 -20.04 -13.28
C HIS A 15 -5.83 -19.69 -14.45
N TYR A 16 -4.57 -19.35 -14.17
CA TYR A 16 -3.56 -19.03 -15.17
C TYR A 16 -2.59 -20.18 -15.35
N GLN A 17 -2.28 -20.50 -16.60
CA GLN A 17 -1.26 -21.46 -16.99
C GLN A 17 -0.29 -20.80 -17.97
N LEU A 18 1.01 -20.96 -17.72
CA LEU A 18 2.08 -20.55 -18.62
C LEU A 18 2.85 -21.79 -19.04
N SER A 19 2.97 -22.03 -20.33
CA SER A 19 3.82 -23.07 -20.89
C SER A 19 4.95 -22.47 -21.73
N ALA A 20 6.10 -23.14 -21.73
CA ALA A 20 7.29 -22.78 -22.47
C ALA A 20 7.73 -24.01 -23.27
N THR A 21 7.59 -23.96 -24.59
CA THR A 21 7.98 -25.04 -25.50
C THR A 21 9.18 -24.61 -26.33
N THR A 22 10.24 -25.42 -26.28
CA THR A 22 11.42 -25.26 -27.13
C THR A 22 11.33 -26.32 -28.22
N ASP A 23 11.13 -25.91 -29.47
CA ASP A 23 10.98 -26.83 -30.62
C ASP A 23 12.33 -27.21 -31.25
N SER A 24 13.30 -26.32 -31.12
CA SER A 24 14.65 -26.35 -31.67
C SER A 24 15.59 -25.63 -30.69
N ASP A 25 16.90 -25.83 -30.83
CA ASP A 25 17.87 -25.21 -29.93
C ASP A 25 17.91 -23.67 -30.06
N GLU A 26 17.23 -23.10 -31.07
CA GLU A 26 17.22 -21.68 -31.39
C GLU A 26 15.93 -20.97 -30.99
N SER A 27 14.79 -21.66 -30.91
CA SER A 27 13.46 -21.04 -30.74
C SER A 27 12.68 -21.61 -29.55
N MET A 28 12.14 -20.70 -28.75
CA MET A 28 11.21 -20.98 -27.66
C MET A 28 9.91 -20.21 -27.85
N VAL A 29 8.81 -20.88 -27.57
CA VAL A 29 7.45 -20.34 -27.54
C VAL A 29 6.95 -20.34 -26.11
N LEU A 30 6.45 -19.20 -25.63
CA LEU A 30 5.70 -19.08 -24.40
C LEU A 30 4.22 -18.90 -24.73
N ASP A 31 3.35 -19.71 -24.14
CA ASP A 31 1.89 -19.60 -24.25
C ASP A 31 1.30 -19.37 -22.85
N LEU A 32 0.58 -18.26 -22.69
CA LEU A 32 -0.14 -17.87 -21.47
C LEU A 32 -1.64 -18.00 -21.71
N LEU A 33 -2.32 -18.75 -20.86
CA LEU A 33 -3.77 -18.86 -20.85
C LEU A 33 -4.29 -18.55 -19.45
N GLY A 34 -5.40 -17.81 -19.36
CA GLY A 34 -6.14 -17.57 -18.13
C GLY A 34 -7.62 -17.86 -18.35
N SER A 35 -8.20 -18.76 -17.57
CA SER A 35 -9.60 -19.15 -17.68
C SER A 35 -10.32 -19.14 -16.34
N LEU A 36 -11.62 -18.81 -16.36
CA LEU A 36 -12.50 -18.97 -15.21
C LEU A 36 -12.85 -20.45 -14.99
N GLY A 37 -13.40 -20.78 -13.82
CA GLY A 37 -13.91 -22.13 -13.52
C GLY A 37 -15.03 -22.61 -14.46
N SER A 38 -15.68 -21.68 -15.18
CA SER A 38 -16.63 -21.96 -16.26
C SER A 38 -15.97 -22.45 -17.56
N GLY A 39 -14.65 -22.33 -17.69
CA GLY A 39 -13.90 -22.56 -18.93
C GLY A 39 -13.80 -21.34 -19.85
N GLU A 40 -14.42 -20.21 -19.49
CA GLU A 40 -14.29 -18.96 -20.24
C GLU A 40 -12.84 -18.45 -20.20
N VAL A 41 -12.24 -18.19 -21.37
CA VAL A 41 -10.90 -17.64 -21.49
C VAL A 41 -10.94 -16.13 -21.34
N VAL A 42 -10.26 -15.62 -20.31
CA VAL A 42 -10.20 -14.19 -19.97
C VAL A 42 -8.80 -13.60 -20.18
N ALA A 43 -7.79 -14.43 -20.44
CA ALA A 43 -6.46 -14.00 -20.84
C ALA A 43 -5.85 -15.02 -21.80
N ASP A 44 -5.21 -14.52 -22.86
CA ASP A 44 -4.47 -15.30 -23.84
C ASP A 44 -3.28 -14.46 -24.33
N GLY A 45 -2.15 -15.10 -24.57
CA GLY A 45 -0.98 -14.47 -25.13
C GLY A 45 0.09 -15.46 -25.53
N ARG A 46 0.75 -15.19 -26.66
CA ARG A 46 1.85 -15.99 -27.18
C ARG A 46 3.07 -15.14 -27.46
N LEU A 47 4.24 -15.59 -27.00
CA LEU A 47 5.52 -14.94 -27.26
C LEU A 47 6.49 -15.93 -27.90
N ARG A 48 7.14 -15.52 -28.99
CA ARG A 48 8.26 -16.24 -29.60
C ARG A 48 9.56 -15.51 -29.30
N LEU A 49 10.57 -16.24 -28.86
CA LEU A 49 11.87 -15.67 -28.50
C LEU A 49 13.00 -16.68 -28.72
N PRO A 50 14.25 -16.19 -28.87
CA PRO A 50 15.43 -17.05 -28.86
C PRO A 50 15.58 -17.77 -27.51
N VAL A 51 16.00 -19.03 -27.53
CA VAL A 51 16.20 -19.85 -26.32
C VAL A 51 17.18 -19.17 -25.34
N GLU A 52 18.30 -18.67 -25.86
CA GLU A 52 19.35 -17.99 -25.06
C GLU A 52 18.83 -16.73 -24.33
N GLY A 53 17.80 -16.10 -24.88
CA GLY A 53 17.20 -14.87 -24.35
C GLY A 53 16.21 -15.09 -23.20
N GLY A 54 15.78 -16.34 -22.94
CA GLY A 54 14.65 -16.64 -22.06
C GLY A 54 14.73 -16.00 -20.68
N ALA A 55 15.88 -16.13 -20.00
CA ALA A 55 16.07 -15.57 -18.66
C ALA A 55 16.05 -14.03 -18.64
N THR A 56 16.64 -13.39 -19.65
CA THR A 56 16.69 -11.93 -19.76
C THR A 56 15.30 -11.35 -20.05
N ILE A 57 14.57 -11.96 -20.99
CA ILE A 57 13.20 -11.57 -21.33
C ILE A 57 12.26 -11.83 -20.15
N GLY A 58 12.39 -12.96 -19.44
CA GLY A 58 11.61 -13.23 -18.23
C GLY A 58 11.78 -12.12 -17.17
N LYS A 59 13.02 -11.70 -16.90
CA LYS A 59 13.30 -10.57 -15.99
C LYS A 59 12.69 -9.25 -16.49
N LEU A 60 12.73 -8.99 -17.79
CA LEU A 60 12.11 -7.79 -18.37
C LEU A 60 10.59 -7.79 -18.16
N LEU A 61 9.93 -8.91 -18.46
CA LEU A 61 8.49 -9.09 -18.22
C LEU A 61 8.14 -8.87 -16.75
N SER A 62 8.87 -9.50 -15.83
CA SER A 62 8.64 -9.32 -14.39
C SER A 62 8.79 -7.87 -13.94
N ARG A 63 9.77 -7.12 -14.48
CA ARG A 63 9.97 -5.70 -14.14
C ARG A 63 8.81 -4.84 -14.63
N VAL A 64 8.38 -4.99 -15.87
CA VAL A 64 7.29 -4.18 -16.46
C VAL A 64 5.97 -4.47 -15.73
N LEU A 65 5.62 -5.75 -15.56
CA LEU A 65 4.41 -6.15 -14.86
C LEU A 65 4.44 -5.72 -13.38
N GLY A 66 5.58 -5.88 -12.72
CA GLY A 66 5.77 -5.45 -11.33
C GLY A 66 5.73 -3.93 -11.13
N ALA A 67 6.17 -3.14 -12.12
CA ALA A 67 5.99 -1.69 -12.09
C ALA A 67 4.51 -1.32 -12.25
N HIS A 68 3.80 -1.96 -13.18
CA HIS A 68 2.38 -1.70 -13.42
C HIS A 68 1.51 -2.01 -12.19
N THR A 69 1.80 -3.08 -11.45
CA THR A 69 1.05 -3.39 -10.21
C THR A 69 1.26 -2.34 -9.12
N ARG A 70 2.44 -1.71 -9.05
CA ARG A 70 2.72 -0.61 -8.10
C ARG A 70 2.02 0.69 -8.47
N LEU A 71 1.69 0.89 -9.75
CA LEU A 71 0.94 2.06 -10.22
C LEU A 71 -0.55 1.98 -9.87
N ARG A 72 -1.06 0.82 -9.47
CA ARG A 72 -2.42 0.75 -8.93
C ARG A 72 -2.44 1.44 -7.57
N SER A 73 -3.14 2.56 -7.48
CA SER A 73 -3.44 3.23 -6.21
C SER A 73 -4.02 2.20 -5.25
N ARG A 74 -3.26 1.86 -4.20
CA ARG A 74 -3.77 1.00 -3.14
C ARG A 74 -5.03 1.66 -2.59
N PRO A 75 -6.18 0.97 -2.54
CA PRO A 75 -7.38 1.56 -1.94
C PRO A 75 -7.03 2.04 -0.54
N THR A 76 -7.29 3.32 -0.28
CA THR A 76 -7.02 3.94 1.01
C THR A 76 -7.90 3.25 2.04
N ARG A 77 -7.30 2.53 2.99
CA ARG A 77 -8.04 1.80 4.04
C ARG A 77 -8.87 2.72 4.94
N HIS A 78 -8.54 4.01 4.95
CA HIS A 78 -9.14 5.02 5.81
C HIS A 78 -9.81 6.05 4.90
N ALA A 79 -11.11 6.28 5.05
CA ALA A 79 -11.85 7.17 4.13
C ALA A 79 -11.35 8.62 4.22
N ASN A 80 -10.86 9.03 5.40
CA ASN A 80 -10.24 10.34 5.58
C ASN A 80 -8.72 10.33 5.31
N ALA A 81 -8.12 9.33 4.66
CA ALA A 81 -6.71 9.41 4.29
C ALA A 81 -6.42 10.68 3.45
N ASN A 82 -5.32 11.38 3.74
CA ASN A 82 -4.88 12.61 3.05
C ASN A 82 -5.83 13.82 3.09
N GLN A 83 -7.00 13.73 3.73
CA GLN A 83 -7.89 14.88 3.93
C GLN A 83 -7.23 15.93 4.85
N PRO A 84 -7.52 17.22 4.69
CA PRO A 84 -6.98 18.25 5.58
C PRO A 84 -7.42 18.03 7.03
N TRP A 85 -6.61 18.48 7.98
CA TRP A 85 -7.00 18.57 9.39
C TRP A 85 -7.70 19.90 9.62
N THR A 86 -8.97 19.85 10.00
CA THR A 86 -9.75 21.03 10.36
C THR A 86 -9.60 21.31 11.85
N GLU A 87 -9.89 22.54 12.26
CA GLU A 87 -9.87 22.94 13.67
C GLU A 87 -10.83 22.10 14.53
N ALA A 88 -11.97 21.71 13.97
CA ALA A 88 -12.92 20.81 14.63
C ALA A 88 -12.31 19.41 14.88
N LEU A 89 -11.60 18.85 13.89
CA LEU A 89 -10.90 17.57 14.04
C LEU A 89 -9.76 17.66 15.06
N ASP A 90 -9.03 18.78 15.07
CA ASP A 90 -7.96 19.02 16.04
C ASP A 90 -8.50 19.10 17.47
N THR A 91 -9.61 19.82 17.64
CA THR A 91 -10.28 19.97 18.93
C THR A 91 -10.80 18.61 19.43
N ALA A 92 -11.41 17.82 18.54
CA ALA A 92 -11.87 16.48 18.86
C ALA A 92 -10.71 15.56 19.27
N LEU A 93 -9.62 15.55 18.49
CA LEU A 93 -8.42 14.76 18.78
C LEU A 93 -7.80 15.15 20.12
N ARG A 94 -7.62 16.45 20.37
CA ARG A 94 -7.08 16.97 21.63
C ARG A 94 -7.96 16.60 22.82
N THR A 95 -9.28 16.78 22.70
CA THR A 95 -10.23 16.46 23.77
C THR A 95 -10.18 14.98 24.14
N ALA A 96 -10.23 14.11 23.13
CA ALA A 96 -10.17 12.66 23.34
C ALA A 96 -8.83 12.20 23.91
N TRP A 97 -7.72 12.86 23.55
CA TRP A 97 -6.41 12.55 24.12
C TRP A 97 -6.28 12.99 25.58
N LEU A 98 -6.76 14.18 25.92
CA LEU A 98 -6.65 14.75 27.27
C LEU A 98 -7.65 14.14 28.25
N THR A 99 -8.71 13.50 27.75
CA THR A 99 -9.71 12.78 28.55
C THR A 99 -9.74 11.30 28.12
N PRO A 100 -8.63 10.56 28.31
CA PRO A 100 -8.48 9.25 27.70
C PRO A 100 -9.37 8.21 28.38
N SER A 101 -10.02 7.37 27.59
CA SER A 101 -10.71 6.16 28.06
C SER A 101 -9.75 4.99 28.33
N GLU A 102 -8.51 5.08 27.84
CA GLU A 102 -7.46 4.06 27.92
C GLU A 102 -6.11 4.72 28.24
N SER A 103 -5.33 4.09 29.12
CA SER A 103 -4.03 4.60 29.59
C SER A 103 -2.84 4.21 28.70
N ASP A 104 -3.02 3.20 27.83
CA ASP A 104 -2.02 2.72 26.88
C ASP A 104 -2.03 3.56 25.59
N SER A 105 -0.99 4.40 25.38
CA SER A 105 -0.87 5.30 24.22
C SER A 105 -1.00 4.57 22.87
N PRO A 106 -0.20 3.51 22.57
CA PRO A 106 -0.36 2.75 21.34
C PRO A 106 -1.76 2.18 21.08
N LYS A 107 -2.53 1.84 22.12
CA LYS A 107 -3.92 1.40 21.97
C LYS A 107 -4.86 2.57 21.70
N LEU A 108 -4.73 3.66 22.46
CA LEU A 108 -5.56 4.85 22.27
C LEU A 108 -5.34 5.47 20.88
N ILE A 109 -4.10 5.55 20.40
CA ILE A 109 -3.79 6.02 19.04
C ILE A 109 -4.48 5.15 17.99
N ARG A 110 -4.55 3.83 18.19
CA ARG A 110 -5.25 2.92 17.26
C ARG A 110 -6.77 3.13 17.30
N SER A 111 -7.36 3.26 18.49
CA SER A 111 -8.79 3.58 18.63
C SER A 111 -9.14 4.89 17.91
N LEU A 112 -8.38 5.95 18.18
CA LEU A 112 -8.58 7.26 17.53
C LEU A 112 -8.37 7.21 16.01
N ALA A 113 -7.43 6.38 15.54
CA ALA A 113 -7.19 6.17 14.12
C ALA A 113 -8.41 5.51 13.44
N ASP A 114 -9.02 4.54 14.10
CA ASP A 114 -10.23 3.88 13.61
C ASP A 114 -11.41 4.85 13.62
N ASP A 115 -11.65 5.54 14.75
CA ASP A 115 -12.78 6.47 14.93
C ASP A 115 -12.74 7.67 13.96
N MET A 116 -11.54 8.21 13.70
CA MET A 116 -11.36 9.37 12.82
C MET A 116 -11.12 8.96 11.36
N GLU A 117 -11.07 7.65 11.08
CA GLU A 117 -10.69 7.06 9.80
C GLU A 117 -9.38 7.67 9.28
N ARG A 118 -8.31 7.58 10.08
CA ARG A 118 -6.95 8.02 9.76
C ARG A 118 -5.96 6.91 10.08
N SER A 119 -4.72 7.01 9.60
CA SER A 119 -3.68 6.07 10.03
C SER A 119 -3.19 6.39 11.45
N PRO A 120 -2.75 5.37 12.23
CA PRO A 120 -2.13 5.59 13.55
C PRO A 120 -0.96 6.58 13.51
N THR A 121 -0.15 6.52 12.44
CA THR A 121 0.95 7.46 12.22
C THR A 121 0.46 8.90 12.06
N ALA A 122 -0.64 9.12 11.33
CA ALA A 122 -1.22 10.44 11.15
C ALA A 122 -1.77 11.00 12.47
N ILE A 123 -2.43 10.17 13.27
CA ILE A 123 -2.89 10.54 14.62
C ILE A 123 -1.70 10.93 15.50
N ARG A 124 -0.68 10.07 15.60
CA ARG A 124 0.52 10.33 16.42
C ARG A 124 1.22 11.63 16.03
N ALA A 125 1.42 11.86 14.73
CA ALA A 125 2.03 13.09 14.24
C ALA A 125 1.16 14.33 14.51
N ARG A 126 -0.17 14.18 14.48
CA ARG A 126 -1.08 15.29 14.75
C ARG A 126 -1.14 15.67 16.22
N LEU A 127 -1.06 14.70 17.14
CA LEU A 127 -1.06 14.95 18.59
C LEU A 127 -0.03 16.02 19.00
N ALA A 128 1.21 15.89 18.53
CA ALA A 128 2.25 16.89 18.82
C ALA A 128 1.89 18.28 18.27
N ARG A 129 1.27 18.35 17.08
CA ARG A 129 0.84 19.62 16.46
C ARG A 129 -0.34 20.28 17.18
N VAL A 130 -1.18 19.48 17.84
CA VAL A 130 -2.27 19.99 18.70
C VAL A 130 -1.85 20.12 20.16
N GLY A 131 -0.55 20.10 20.45
CA GLY A 131 0.01 20.34 21.78
C GLY A 131 -0.24 19.21 22.79
N CYS A 132 -0.40 17.98 22.31
CA CYS A 132 -0.56 16.77 23.13
C CYS A 132 0.71 15.92 23.06
N ASP A 133 1.07 15.30 24.18
CA ASP A 133 2.20 14.39 24.24
C ASP A 133 1.80 13.03 23.65
N PRO A 134 2.38 12.60 22.51
CA PRO A 134 1.98 11.37 21.84
C PRO A 134 2.34 10.09 22.60
N ASP A 135 3.21 10.16 23.62
CA ASP A 135 3.67 9.01 24.37
C ASP A 135 2.93 8.81 25.69
N VAL A 136 2.20 9.83 26.17
CA VAL A 136 1.48 9.79 27.44
C VAL A 136 0.05 10.32 27.27
N PRO A 137 -0.97 9.45 27.28
CA PRO A 137 -2.37 9.86 27.24
C PRO A 137 -2.71 10.79 28.41
N GLY A 138 -3.62 11.74 28.19
CA GLY A 138 -4.01 12.72 29.21
C GLY A 138 -3.01 13.88 29.39
N ARG A 139 -1.85 13.85 28.71
CA ARG A 139 -0.77 14.82 28.93
C ARG A 139 -0.64 15.81 27.79
N GLU A 140 -0.53 17.09 28.14
CA GLU A 140 -0.12 18.14 27.23
C GLU A 140 1.37 18.07 26.90
N LEU A 141 1.74 18.47 25.69
CA LEU A 141 3.14 18.50 25.28
C LEU A 141 3.89 19.58 26.05
N SER A 142 4.98 19.20 26.73
CA SER A 142 5.83 20.18 27.43
C SER A 142 6.52 21.13 26.44
N ALA A 143 6.80 22.36 26.86
CA ALA A 143 7.51 23.35 26.03
C ALA A 143 8.86 22.82 25.50
N ALA A 144 9.61 22.07 26.32
CA ALA A 144 10.87 21.45 25.90
C ALA A 144 10.67 20.38 24.82
N ALA A 145 9.64 19.54 24.96
CA ALA A 145 9.30 18.51 23.97
C ALA A 145 8.75 19.12 22.67
N ALA A 146 8.02 20.23 22.76
CA ALA A 146 7.53 20.97 21.60
C ALA A 146 8.69 21.47 20.73
N VAL A 147 9.77 21.99 21.32
CA VAL A 147 10.97 22.40 20.57
C VAL A 147 11.61 21.22 19.84
N LEU A 148 11.73 20.06 20.48
CA LEU A 148 12.32 18.85 19.89
C LEU A 148 11.48 18.26 18.76
N LEU A 149 10.15 18.35 18.84
CA LEU A 149 9.21 17.84 17.84
C LEU A 149 8.91 18.85 16.72
N GLY A 150 9.59 19.99 16.69
CA GLY A 150 9.46 21.00 15.63
C GLY A 150 8.25 21.92 15.79
N GLY A 151 7.90 22.28 17.03
CA GLY A 151 6.74 23.08 17.43
C GLY A 151 6.67 24.52 16.90
N ASN A 152 7.50 24.91 15.92
CA ASN A 152 7.35 26.17 15.22
C ASN A 152 7.03 25.93 13.73
N SER A 153 5.93 26.56 13.30
CA SER A 153 5.50 26.84 11.92
C SER A 153 4.47 25.87 11.31
N GLY A 154 3.19 26.22 11.50
CA GLY A 154 2.06 25.69 10.74
C GLY A 154 0.82 26.59 10.75
N ALA A 155 0.95 27.88 11.11
CA ALA A 155 -0.06 28.89 10.84
C ALA A 155 0.31 29.56 9.51
N GLY A 156 -0.38 29.19 8.42
CA GLY A 156 -0.22 29.83 7.12
C GLY A 156 0.23 28.91 5.99
N GLN A 157 -0.65 28.03 5.53
CA GLN A 157 -0.69 27.69 4.11
C GLN A 157 -2.15 27.63 3.67
N GLY A 158 -2.67 28.82 3.36
CA GLY A 158 -3.94 29.05 2.70
C GLY A 158 -3.86 30.41 2.00
N LYS A 159 -4.15 30.41 0.68
CA LYS A 159 -3.99 31.49 -0.32
C LYS A 159 -2.54 31.60 -0.85
N THR A 160 -2.26 31.50 -2.15
CA THR A 160 -3.07 31.65 -3.40
C THR A 160 -2.74 30.57 -4.40
#